data_AF-Q8NLU5-F1
#
_entry.id   AF-Q8NLU5-F1
#
_cell.length_a   1.000
_cell.length_b   1.000
_cell.length_c   1.000
_cell.angle_alpha   90.00
_cell.angle_beta   90.00
_cell.angle_gamma   90.00
#
_symmetry.space_group_name_H-M   'P 1'
#
loop_
_entity.id
_entity.type
_entity.pdbx_description
1 polymer ?
#
loop_
_entity_poly.entity_id
_entity_poly.type
_entity_poly.pdbx_seq_one_letter_code
_entity_poly.pdbx_strand_id
1 'polypeptide(L)'
;MVALADHLQMAVKRNELEPELTSNPNPLSAEVHHLYPEETRLATEILERTNNWLAEKGIPPLPPAEVVAISLHLVNAGFRTEDLAETYVMTGVFEQLFEVIDSSFGITLDRQSVNAARFITHMRYFFVRVHHDGQLNDGMSVLRNSLEISHPDSVACAERLSQILSLRLGAELSSDEQTYLALHVARLAEDRGTTAD
;
A
#
# COMPACT_ATOMS: atom_id res chain seq x y z
N MET A 1 14.46 3.82 -10.68
CA MET A 1 15.10 2.94 -11.67
C MET A 1 16.05 1.91 -11.05
N VAL A 2 17.05 2.28 -10.23
CA VAL A 2 17.96 1.29 -9.57
C VAL A 2 17.19 0.24 -8.75
N ALA A 3 16.25 0.66 -7.90
CA ALA A 3 15.48 -0.27 -7.06
C ALA A 3 14.63 -1.30 -7.83
N LEU A 4 14.07 -0.93 -8.99
CA LEU A 4 13.31 -1.86 -9.82
C LEU A 4 14.22 -2.89 -10.49
N ALA A 5 15.39 -2.46 -10.96
CA ALA A 5 16.37 -3.37 -11.55
C ALA A 5 16.90 -4.38 -10.52
N ASP A 6 17.19 -3.93 -9.30
CA ASP A 6 17.59 -4.80 -8.20
C ASP A 6 16.47 -5.80 -7.83
N HIS A 7 15.22 -5.34 -7.75
CA HIS A 7 14.05 -6.20 -7.52
C HIS A 7 13.95 -7.30 -8.58
N LEU A 8 14.02 -6.95 -9.87
CA LEU A 8 13.94 -7.93 -10.97
C LEU A 8 15.10 -8.94 -10.90
N GLN A 9 16.32 -8.49 -10.60
CA GLN A 9 17.46 -9.40 -10.43
C GLN A 9 17.22 -10.38 -9.27
N MET A 10 16.71 -9.90 -8.14
CA MET A 10 16.41 -10.75 -6.99
C MET A 10 15.22 -11.69 -7.26
N ALA A 11 14.20 -11.24 -7.99
CA ALA A 11 13.06 -12.04 -8.39
C ALA A 11 13.48 -13.23 -9.26
N VAL A 12 14.40 -13.01 -10.22
CA VAL A 12 14.95 -14.09 -11.07
C VAL A 12 15.68 -15.14 -10.22
N LYS A 13 16.59 -14.69 -9.34
CA LYS A 13 17.32 -15.60 -8.44
C LYS A 13 16.39 -16.40 -7.54
N ARG A 14 15.35 -15.76 -6.99
CA ARG A 14 14.36 -16.40 -6.13
C ARG A 14 13.54 -17.44 -6.89
N ASN A 15 13.12 -17.11 -8.12
CA ASN A 15 12.32 -18.00 -8.95
C ASN A 15 13.07 -19.27 -9.36
N GLU A 16 14.40 -19.19 -9.53
CA GLU A 16 15.25 -20.37 -9.79
C GLU A 16 15.39 -21.28 -8.55
N LEU A 17 15.44 -20.70 -7.36
CA LEU A 17 15.66 -21.43 -6.11
C LEU A 17 14.37 -22.01 -5.52
N GLU A 18 13.28 -21.25 -5.55
CA GLU A 18 12.03 -21.54 -4.83
C GLU A 18 10.77 -21.20 -5.67
N PRO A 19 10.56 -21.85 -6.83
CA PRO A 19 9.49 -21.50 -7.77
C PRO A 19 8.06 -21.66 -7.21
N GLU A 20 7.88 -22.53 -6.22
CA GLU A 20 6.58 -22.74 -5.58
C GLU A 20 6.16 -21.54 -4.70
N LEU A 21 7.13 -20.84 -4.09
CA LEU A 21 6.87 -19.69 -3.23
C LEU A 21 6.65 -18.40 -4.02
N THR A 22 7.20 -18.29 -5.23
CA THR A 22 7.06 -17.11 -6.10
C THR A 22 5.72 -17.07 -6.84
N SER A 23 5.03 -18.21 -6.92
CA SER A 23 3.77 -18.33 -7.66
C SER A 23 2.54 -17.87 -6.86
N ASN A 24 2.70 -17.59 -5.56
CA ASN A 24 1.59 -17.14 -4.72
C ASN A 24 1.15 -15.71 -5.11
N PRO A 25 -0.16 -15.47 -5.24
CA PRO A 25 -0.66 -14.13 -5.52
C PRO A 25 -0.24 -13.20 -4.39
N ASN A 26 0.25 -12.01 -4.77
CA ASN A 26 0.59 -11.00 -3.79
C ASN A 26 -0.68 -10.66 -2.97
N PRO A 27 -0.62 -10.64 -1.64
CA PRO A 27 -1.78 -10.32 -0.80
C PRO A 27 -2.44 -8.97 -1.13
N LEU A 28 -1.69 -8.05 -1.77
CA LEU A 28 -2.16 -6.75 -2.22
C LEU A 28 -2.61 -6.73 -3.69
N SER A 29 -2.75 -7.89 -4.35
CA SER A 29 -3.01 -7.94 -5.78
C SER A 29 -4.29 -7.23 -6.16
N ALA A 30 -5.39 -7.49 -5.44
CA ALA A 30 -6.67 -6.86 -5.72
C ALA A 30 -6.59 -5.34 -5.52
N GLU A 31 -5.99 -4.91 -4.41
CA GLU A 31 -5.80 -3.50 -4.11
C GLU A 31 -4.92 -2.81 -5.15
N VAL A 32 -3.78 -3.39 -5.55
CA VAL A 32 -2.85 -2.72 -6.47
C VAL A 32 -3.39 -2.64 -7.90
N HIS A 33 -4.05 -3.69 -8.40
CA HIS A 33 -4.65 -3.63 -9.74
C HIS A 33 -5.75 -2.58 -9.83
N HIS A 34 -6.50 -2.44 -8.74
CA HIS A 34 -7.61 -1.52 -8.65
C HIS A 34 -7.16 -0.06 -8.45
N LEU A 35 -6.18 0.14 -7.56
CA LEU A 35 -5.69 1.47 -7.18
C LEU A 35 -4.69 2.06 -8.19
N TYR A 36 -3.97 1.22 -8.93
CA TYR A 36 -2.93 1.66 -9.87
C TYR A 36 -3.13 1.03 -11.25
N PRO A 37 -4.25 1.30 -11.93
CA PRO A 37 -4.53 0.65 -13.20
C PRO A 37 -3.46 0.95 -14.26
N GLU A 38 -2.93 2.19 -14.29
CA GLU A 38 -1.88 2.57 -15.23
C GLU A 38 -0.52 1.96 -14.87
N GLU A 39 -0.08 2.04 -13.61
CA GLU A 39 1.19 1.42 -13.21
C GLU A 39 1.10 -0.11 -13.29
N THR A 40 -0.07 -0.70 -13.07
CA THR A 40 -0.31 -2.14 -13.27
C THR A 40 -0.25 -2.51 -14.75
N ARG A 41 -0.82 -1.70 -15.63
CA ARG A 41 -0.70 -1.89 -17.08
C ARG A 41 0.76 -1.80 -17.52
N LEU A 42 1.49 -0.78 -17.04
CA LEU A 42 2.92 -0.61 -17.32
C LEU A 42 3.77 -1.74 -16.70
N ALA A 43 3.46 -2.15 -15.48
CA ALA A 43 4.14 -3.25 -14.80
C ALA A 43 3.96 -4.58 -15.53
N THR A 44 2.77 -4.83 -16.06
CA THR A 44 2.47 -5.98 -16.91
C THR A 44 3.34 -5.95 -18.16
N GLU A 45 3.41 -4.81 -18.86
CA GLU A 45 4.27 -4.66 -20.04
C GLU A 45 5.76 -4.84 -19.71
N ILE A 46 6.22 -4.32 -18.58
CA ILE A 46 7.59 -4.51 -18.10
C ILE A 46 7.87 -5.99 -17.82
N LEU A 47 6.94 -6.69 -17.16
CA LEU A 47 7.07 -8.12 -16.86
C LEU A 47 7.12 -8.95 -18.15
N GLU A 48 6.24 -8.66 -19.12
CA GLU A 48 6.22 -9.33 -20.42
C GLU A 48 7.55 -9.15 -21.16
N ARG A 49 8.06 -7.92 -21.25
CA ARG A 49 9.35 -7.62 -21.88
C ARG A 49 10.51 -8.33 -21.15
N THR A 50 10.45 -8.37 -19.82
CA THR A 50 11.45 -9.08 -19.00
C THR A 50 11.42 -10.58 -19.29
N ASN A 51 10.24 -11.19 -19.33
CA ASN A 51 10.09 -12.62 -19.61
C ASN A 51 10.52 -13.00 -21.03
N ASN A 52 10.27 -12.13 -22.01
CA ASN A 52 10.79 -12.33 -23.37
C ASN A 52 12.32 -12.33 -23.39
N TRP A 53 12.95 -11.39 -22.67
CA TRP A 53 14.41 -11.34 -22.56
C TRP A 53 14.99 -12.55 -21.81
N LEU A 54 14.33 -13.03 -20.75
CA LEU A 54 14.74 -14.23 -20.02
C LEU A 54 14.66 -15.49 -20.90
N ALA A 55 13.63 -15.60 -21.74
CA ALA A 55 13.47 -16.69 -22.68
C ALA A 55 14.63 -16.78 -23.69
N GLU A 56 15.12 -15.64 -24.21
CA GLU A 56 16.31 -15.59 -25.06
C GLU A 56 17.59 -16.09 -24.37
N LYS A 57 17.60 -16.11 -23.02
CA LYS A 57 18.70 -16.58 -22.18
C LYS A 57 18.49 -18.01 -21.65
N GLY A 58 17.37 -18.65 -21.97
CA GLY A 58 17.01 -19.97 -21.44
C GLY A 58 16.68 -19.98 -19.94
N ILE A 59 16.30 -18.82 -19.39
CA ILE A 59 15.93 -18.66 -17.97
C ILE A 59 14.40 -18.77 -17.84
N PRO A 60 13.87 -19.47 -16.82
CA PRO A 60 12.42 -19.56 -16.60
C PRO A 60 11.75 -18.19 -16.42
N PRO A 61 10.50 -18.02 -16.89
CA PRO A 61 9.79 -16.76 -16.75
C PRO A 61 9.44 -16.47 -15.28
N LEU A 62 9.42 -15.18 -14.95
CA LEU A 62 8.89 -14.69 -13.69
C LEU A 62 7.36 -14.83 -13.66
N PRO A 63 6.78 -15.14 -12.49
CA PRO A 63 5.35 -15.35 -12.35
C PRO A 63 4.55 -14.03 -12.44
N PRO A 64 3.26 -14.07 -12.83
CA PRO A 64 2.38 -12.89 -12.87
C PRO A 64 2.26 -12.14 -11.56
N ALA A 65 2.50 -12.80 -10.41
CA ALA A 65 2.49 -12.17 -9.09
C ALA A 65 3.50 -11.01 -8.96
N GLU A 66 4.53 -10.96 -9.79
CA GLU A 66 5.52 -9.88 -9.82
C GLU A 66 4.96 -8.54 -10.33
N VAL A 67 3.83 -8.55 -11.07
CA VAL A 67 3.17 -7.32 -11.54
C VAL A 67 2.92 -6.38 -10.37
N VAL A 68 2.45 -6.90 -9.24
CA VAL A 68 2.12 -6.09 -8.06
C VAL A 68 3.35 -5.39 -7.49
N ALA A 69 4.47 -6.09 -7.36
CA ALA A 69 5.71 -5.52 -6.85
C ALA A 69 6.30 -4.48 -7.83
N ILE A 70 6.24 -4.77 -9.13
CA ILE A 70 6.69 -3.84 -10.18
C ILE A 70 5.81 -2.57 -10.17
N SER A 71 4.48 -2.69 -10.08
CA SER A 71 3.57 -1.54 -9.96
C SER A 71 3.97 -0.66 -8.79
N LEU A 72 4.18 -1.24 -7.61
CA LEU A 72 4.58 -0.49 -6.42
C LEU A 72 5.94 0.20 -6.58
N HIS A 73 6.88 -0.39 -7.32
CA HIS A 73 8.15 0.26 -7.66
C HIS A 73 7.97 1.46 -8.61
N LEU A 74 7.07 1.38 -9.58
CA LEU A 74 6.76 2.49 -10.49
C LEU A 74 6.10 3.64 -9.73
N VAL A 75 5.11 3.31 -8.90
CA VAL A 75 4.44 4.23 -7.98
C VAL A 75 5.48 4.96 -7.12
N ASN A 76 6.34 4.21 -6.42
CA ASN A 76 7.40 4.77 -5.59
C ASN A 76 8.43 5.62 -6.36
N ALA A 77 8.62 5.36 -7.66
CA ALA A 77 9.47 6.19 -8.49
C ALA A 77 8.83 7.55 -8.81
N GLY A 78 7.51 7.60 -8.98
CA GLY A 78 6.75 8.85 -9.14
C GLY A 78 6.83 9.78 -7.92
N PHE A 79 6.83 9.18 -6.71
CA PHE A 79 7.00 9.92 -5.45
C PHE A 79 8.35 10.62 -5.28
N ARG A 80 9.43 10.09 -5.88
CA ARG A 80 10.79 10.63 -5.67
C ARG A 80 11.04 11.95 -6.40
N THR A 81 10.08 12.42 -7.20
CA THR A 81 10.20 13.63 -8.01
C THR A 81 9.69 14.89 -7.32
N GLU A 82 9.08 14.80 -6.13
CA GLU A 82 8.58 15.96 -5.37
C GLU A 82 9.44 16.25 -4.11
N ASP A 83 9.41 17.53 -3.70
CA ASP A 83 10.45 18.24 -2.94
C ASP A 83 10.76 17.66 -1.53
N LEU A 84 11.97 17.90 -1.02
CA LEU A 84 12.39 17.45 0.33
C LEU A 84 11.44 17.94 1.45
N ALA A 85 10.78 19.08 1.22
CA ALA A 85 9.76 19.64 2.11
C ALA A 85 8.54 18.71 2.27
N GLU A 86 8.09 18.04 1.20
CA GLU A 86 6.97 17.09 1.28
C GLU A 86 7.33 15.83 2.05
N THR A 87 8.58 15.38 1.95
CA THR A 87 9.06 14.21 2.71
C THR A 87 9.04 14.46 4.23
N TYR A 88 9.46 15.64 4.69
CA TYR A 88 9.40 16.01 6.10
C TYR A 88 7.97 16.23 6.61
N VAL A 89 7.11 16.87 5.80
CA VAL A 89 5.68 17.05 6.12
C VAL A 89 4.98 15.70 6.24
N MET A 90 5.22 14.77 5.31
CA MET A 90 4.67 13.42 5.38
C MET A 90 5.12 12.68 6.65
N THR A 91 6.38 12.81 7.07
CA THR A 91 6.89 12.14 8.27
C THR A 91 6.15 12.60 9.53
N GLY A 92 5.97 13.92 9.70
CA GLY A 92 5.20 14.46 10.84
C GLY A 92 3.72 14.11 10.80
N VAL A 93 3.13 14.01 9.60
CA VAL A 93 1.76 13.51 9.45
C VAL A 93 1.67 12.04 9.88
N PHE A 94 2.63 11.20 9.48
CA PHE A 94 2.64 9.79 9.89
C PHE A 94 2.74 9.62 11.39
N GLU A 95 3.62 10.35 12.06
CA GLU A 95 3.72 10.33 13.53
C GLU A 95 2.37 10.69 14.17
N GLN A 96 1.71 11.75 13.70
CA GLN A 96 0.40 12.15 14.21
C GLN A 96 -0.69 11.09 13.98
N LEU A 97 -0.75 10.48 12.80
CA LEU A 97 -1.72 9.42 12.52
C LEU A 97 -1.50 8.21 13.44
N PHE A 98 -0.24 7.85 13.63
CA PHE A 98 0.17 6.75 14.48
C PHE A 98 -0.13 6.97 15.96
N GLU A 99 0.07 8.18 16.48
CA GLU A 99 -0.33 8.55 17.84
C GLU A 99 -1.85 8.45 18.05
N VAL A 100 -2.64 8.83 17.05
CA VAL A 100 -4.10 8.71 17.11
C VAL A 100 -4.53 7.25 17.11
N ILE A 101 -3.87 6.40 16.33
CA ILE A 101 -4.14 4.95 16.32
C ILE A 101 -3.77 4.34 17.68
N ASP A 102 -2.56 4.60 18.17
CA ASP A 102 -2.09 4.12 19.48
C ASP A 102 -3.04 4.51 20.61
N SER A 103 -3.43 5.78 20.66
CA SER A 103 -4.36 6.31 21.68
C SER A 103 -5.78 5.76 21.54
N SER A 104 -6.27 5.55 20.32
CA SER A 104 -7.61 5.00 20.07
C SER A 104 -7.75 3.55 20.55
N PHE A 105 -6.63 2.84 20.63
CA PHE A 105 -6.60 1.42 20.99
C PHE A 105 -5.88 1.11 22.30
N GLY A 106 -5.23 2.09 22.92
CA GLY A 106 -4.41 1.88 24.12
C GLY A 106 -3.20 0.98 23.88
N ILE A 107 -2.59 1.07 22.69
CA ILE A 107 -1.45 0.24 22.27
C ILE A 107 -0.24 1.11 21.91
N THR A 108 0.91 0.48 21.75
CA THR A 108 2.08 1.06 21.07
C THR A 108 2.40 0.20 19.87
N LEU A 109 2.08 0.67 18.67
CA LEU A 109 2.42 -0.09 17.47
C LEU A 109 3.94 -0.07 17.24
N ASP A 110 4.48 -1.20 16.83
CA ASP A 110 5.83 -1.26 16.28
C ASP A 110 5.85 -0.58 14.90
N ARG A 111 6.48 0.59 14.82
CA ARG A 111 6.59 1.38 13.57
C ARG A 111 7.50 0.71 12.53
N GLN A 112 8.30 -0.26 12.94
CA GLN A 112 9.15 -1.06 12.07
C GLN A 112 8.45 -2.33 11.56
N SER A 113 7.21 -2.59 12.01
CA SER A 113 6.45 -3.75 11.57
C SER A 113 6.09 -3.68 10.09
N VAL A 114 5.86 -4.84 9.49
CA VAL A 114 5.43 -4.94 8.09
C VAL A 114 4.08 -4.23 7.89
N ASN A 115 3.17 -4.29 8.87
CA ASN A 115 1.87 -3.61 8.76
C ASN A 115 2.01 -2.09 8.90
N ALA A 116 2.90 -1.59 9.74
CA ALA A 116 3.23 -0.17 9.78
C ALA A 116 3.81 0.31 8.43
N ALA A 117 4.73 -0.46 7.84
CA ALA A 117 5.29 -0.16 6.53
C ALA A 117 4.23 -0.18 5.41
N ARG A 118 3.29 -1.13 5.44
CA ARG A 118 2.14 -1.18 4.53
C ARG A 118 1.26 0.05 4.70
N PHE A 119 0.87 0.39 5.93
CA PHE A 119 0.06 1.57 6.22
C PHE A 119 0.69 2.85 5.67
N ILE A 120 1.99 3.07 5.94
CA ILE A 120 2.73 4.22 5.40
C ILE A 120 2.69 4.23 3.88
N THR A 121 2.91 3.08 3.23
CA THR A 121 2.87 2.97 1.77
C THR A 121 1.49 3.34 1.22
N HIS A 122 0.41 2.81 1.80
CA HIS A 122 -0.95 3.11 1.39
C HIS A 122 -1.34 4.58 1.62
N MET A 123 -0.85 5.18 2.70
CA MET A 123 -1.11 6.59 2.98
C MET A 123 -0.30 7.53 2.10
N ARG A 124 0.96 7.21 1.80
CA ARG A 124 1.74 7.95 0.77
C ARG A 124 0.97 7.97 -0.54
N TYR A 125 0.46 6.80 -0.93
CA TYR A 125 -0.40 6.67 -2.09
C TYR A 125 -1.65 7.55 -2.05
N PHE A 126 -2.39 7.48 -0.95
CA PHE A 126 -3.53 8.36 -0.73
C PHE A 126 -3.16 9.84 -0.98
N PHE A 127 -2.05 10.32 -0.41
CA PHE A 127 -1.63 11.71 -0.60
C PHE A 127 -1.36 12.08 -2.05
N VAL A 128 -0.60 11.26 -2.79
CA VAL A 128 -0.33 11.55 -4.22
C VAL A 128 -1.61 11.53 -5.04
N ARG A 129 -2.47 10.54 -4.83
CA ARG A 129 -3.70 10.43 -5.61
C ARG A 129 -4.60 11.64 -5.37
N VAL A 130 -4.80 12.04 -4.10
CA VAL A 130 -5.64 13.20 -3.79
C VAL A 130 -5.11 14.49 -4.43
N HIS A 131 -3.79 14.63 -4.58
CA HIS A 131 -3.18 15.81 -5.21
C HIS A 131 -3.22 15.80 -6.75
N HIS A 132 -3.09 14.64 -7.40
CA HIS A 132 -2.99 14.54 -8.87
C HIS A 132 -4.28 14.07 -9.55
N ASP A 133 -4.91 13.02 -9.02
CA ASP A 133 -5.99 12.26 -9.69
C ASP A 133 -7.34 12.37 -8.96
N GLY A 134 -7.37 12.93 -7.75
CA GLY A 134 -8.55 13.09 -6.92
C GLY A 134 -8.78 11.97 -5.90
N GLN A 135 -9.98 11.92 -5.33
CA GLN A 135 -10.34 10.96 -4.28
C GLN A 135 -10.97 9.69 -4.85
N LEU A 136 -10.92 8.59 -4.10
CA LEU A 136 -11.57 7.33 -4.47
C LEU A 136 -13.09 7.53 -4.69
N ASN A 137 -13.58 6.89 -5.75
CA ASN A 137 -14.99 6.77 -6.10
C ASN A 137 -15.22 5.43 -6.84
N ASP A 138 -14.86 4.35 -6.16
CA ASP A 138 -14.87 2.98 -6.68
C ASP A 138 -15.94 2.10 -6.02
N GLY A 139 -16.69 2.65 -5.07
CA GLY A 139 -17.75 1.96 -4.35
C GLY A 139 -17.27 1.19 -3.13
N MET A 140 -16.03 1.36 -2.66
CA MET A 140 -15.52 0.76 -1.42
C MET A 140 -16.44 1.01 -0.22
N SER A 141 -17.12 2.17 -0.20
CA SER A 141 -18.10 2.55 0.83
C SER A 141 -19.22 1.54 1.07
N VAL A 142 -19.49 0.63 0.14
CA VAL A 142 -20.43 -0.49 0.36
C VAL A 142 -19.99 -1.41 1.51
N LEU A 143 -18.68 -1.48 1.80
CA LEU A 143 -18.13 -2.29 2.89
C LEU A 143 -18.23 -1.61 4.26
N ARG A 144 -18.55 -0.31 4.32
CA ARG A 144 -18.58 0.47 5.57
C ARG A 144 -19.45 -0.18 6.63
N ASN A 145 -20.68 -0.57 6.29
CA ASN A 145 -21.61 -1.19 7.23
C ASN A 145 -21.05 -2.50 7.81
N SER A 146 -20.33 -3.28 6.99
CA SER A 146 -19.72 -4.53 7.45
C SER A 146 -18.61 -4.24 8.45
N LEU A 147 -17.76 -3.24 8.17
CA LEU A 147 -16.69 -2.81 9.06
C LEU A 147 -17.22 -2.17 10.35
N GLU A 148 -18.33 -1.43 10.31
CA GLU A 148 -18.96 -0.88 11.51
C GLU A 148 -19.46 -1.97 12.45
N ILE A 149 -19.89 -3.11 11.90
CA ILE A 149 -20.33 -4.27 12.70
C ILE A 149 -19.12 -5.05 13.23
N SER A 150 -18.12 -5.34 12.39
CA SER A 150 -17.01 -6.23 12.77
C SER A 150 -15.84 -5.53 13.46
N HIS A 151 -15.56 -4.26 13.13
CA HIS A 151 -14.45 -3.47 13.68
C HIS A 151 -14.89 -2.01 14.01
N PRO A 152 -15.91 -1.81 14.88
CA PRO A 152 -16.46 -0.48 15.17
C PRO A 152 -15.39 0.51 15.66
N ASP A 153 -14.45 0.07 16.49
CA ASP A 153 -13.37 0.92 17.00
C ASP A 153 -12.42 1.38 15.88
N SER A 154 -12.21 0.54 14.86
CA SER A 154 -11.37 0.88 13.71
C SER A 154 -12.05 1.88 12.80
N VAL A 155 -13.37 1.77 12.61
CA VAL A 155 -14.16 2.79 11.89
C VAL A 155 -14.10 4.12 12.64
N ALA A 156 -14.35 4.13 13.96
CA ALA A 156 -14.29 5.35 14.76
C ALA A 156 -12.89 5.99 14.76
N CYS A 157 -11.82 5.19 14.81
CA CYS A 157 -10.46 5.68 14.66
C CYS A 157 -10.23 6.27 13.26
N ALA A 158 -10.65 5.59 12.20
CA ALA A 158 -10.52 6.11 10.84
C ALA A 158 -11.30 7.41 10.60
N GLU A 159 -12.45 7.61 11.23
CA GLU A 159 -13.16 8.89 11.18
C GLU A 159 -12.32 10.02 11.80
N ARG A 160 -11.65 9.78 12.93
CA ARG A 160 -10.74 10.78 13.54
C ARG A 160 -9.54 11.08 12.65
N LEU A 161 -8.93 10.04 12.08
CA LEU A 161 -7.83 10.21 11.13
C LEU A 161 -8.29 10.98 9.90
N SER A 162 -9.49 10.71 9.39
CA SER A 162 -10.05 11.40 8.23
C SER A 162 -10.21 12.90 8.48
N GLN A 163 -10.62 13.31 9.69
CA GLN A 163 -10.69 14.74 10.04
C GLN A 163 -9.31 15.42 9.99
N ILE A 164 -8.27 14.74 10.46
CA ILE A 164 -6.89 15.24 10.41
C ILE A 164 -6.44 15.38 8.95
N LEU A 165 -6.71 14.36 8.14
CA LEU A 165 -6.37 14.36 6.72
C LEU A 165 -7.14 15.44 5.95
N SER A 166 -8.44 15.62 6.21
CA SER A 166 -9.26 16.66 5.58
C SER A 166 -8.69 18.06 5.85
N LEU A 167 -8.26 18.33 7.09
CA LEU A 167 -7.63 19.60 7.46
C LEU A 167 -6.30 19.83 6.75
N ARG A 168 -5.49 18.77 6.57
CA ARG A 168 -4.20 18.83 5.87
C ARG A 168 -4.38 19.07 4.37
N LEU A 169 -5.38 18.44 3.77
CA LEU A 169 -5.66 18.48 2.34
C LEU A 169 -6.49 19.69 1.91
N GLY A 170 -7.20 20.33 2.86
CA GLY A 170 -8.15 21.39 2.55
C GLY A 170 -9.41 20.91 1.83
N ALA A 171 -9.69 19.61 1.88
CA ALA A 171 -10.84 18.97 1.25
C ALA A 171 -11.33 17.79 2.10
N GLU A 172 -12.65 17.58 2.15
CA GLU A 172 -13.23 16.44 2.86
C GLU A 172 -12.90 15.11 2.18
N LEU A 173 -12.54 14.08 2.95
CA LEU A 173 -12.32 12.73 2.42
C LEU A 173 -13.64 12.06 2.01
N SER A 174 -13.63 11.38 0.87
CA SER A 174 -14.78 10.62 0.36
C SER A 174 -15.10 9.43 1.26
N SER A 175 -16.32 8.91 1.14
CA SER A 175 -16.74 7.71 1.87
C SER A 175 -15.87 6.49 1.57
N ASP A 176 -15.35 6.39 0.34
CA ASP A 176 -14.48 5.29 -0.07
C ASP A 176 -13.12 5.39 0.63
N GLU A 177 -12.55 6.61 0.75
CA GLU A 177 -11.30 6.85 1.50
C GLU A 177 -11.46 6.54 2.99
N GLN A 178 -12.57 6.98 3.59
CA GLN A 178 -12.86 6.72 5.00
C GLN A 178 -12.97 5.21 5.26
N THR A 179 -13.63 4.49 4.36
CA THR A 179 -13.79 3.03 4.45
C THR A 179 -12.46 2.30 4.25
N TYR A 180 -11.65 2.77 3.31
CA TYR A 180 -10.32 2.24 3.06
C TYR A 180 -9.39 2.45 4.26
N LEU A 181 -9.45 3.62 4.88
CA LEU A 181 -8.70 3.93 6.10
C LEU A 181 -9.13 3.03 7.26
N ALA A 182 -10.43 2.80 7.43
CA ALA A 182 -10.96 1.89 8.45
C ALA A 182 -10.43 0.46 8.29
N LEU A 183 -10.35 -0.04 7.06
CA LEU A 183 -9.79 -1.37 6.77
C LEU A 183 -8.32 -1.47 7.18
N HIS A 184 -7.51 -0.47 6.86
CA HIS A 184 -6.08 -0.48 7.23
C HIS A 184 -5.84 -0.32 8.72
N VAL A 185 -6.65 0.51 9.38
CA VAL A 185 -6.62 0.65 10.83
C VAL A 185 -6.99 -0.68 11.50
N ALA A 186 -7.99 -1.41 10.99
CA ALA A 186 -8.34 -2.73 11.50
C ALA A 186 -7.17 -3.71 11.39
N ARG A 187 -6.48 -3.76 10.23
CA ARG A 187 -5.29 -4.61 10.05
C ARG A 187 -4.15 -4.25 11.02
N LEU A 188 -3.89 -2.95 11.24
CA LEU A 188 -2.89 -2.51 12.22
C LEU A 188 -3.29 -2.89 13.66
N ALA A 189 -4.58 -2.83 13.98
CA ALA A 189 -5.08 -3.20 15.29
C ALA A 189 -5.08 -4.73 15.50
N GLU A 190 -5.12 -5.55 14.46
CA GLU A 190 -5.04 -7.02 14.55
C GLU A 190 -3.61 -7.54 14.84
N ASP A 191 -2.57 -6.74 14.57
CA ASP A 191 -1.18 -7.04 14.95
C ASP A 191 -0.94 -7.14 16.48
N ARG A 192 -2.00 -6.96 17.28
CA ARG A 192 -2.09 -7.28 18.71
C ARG A 192 -1.72 -8.74 19.05
N GLY A 193 -1.54 -9.63 18.07
CA GLY A 193 -1.48 -11.08 18.26
C GLY A 193 -0.11 -11.76 18.31
N THR A 194 1.04 -11.06 18.37
CA THR A 194 2.35 -11.76 18.40
C THR A 194 3.34 -11.25 19.46
N THR A 195 2.85 -10.73 20.58
CA THR A 195 3.69 -10.53 21.77
C THR A 195 2.99 -11.01 23.03
N ALA A 196 3.18 -12.28 23.36
CA ALA A 196 3.40 -12.82 24.72
C ALA A 196 3.44 -14.36 24.68
N ASP A 197 4.64 -14.92 24.61
CA ASP A 197 5.18 -15.87 25.61
C ASP A 197 6.69 -16.07 25.39
#